data_AF-A0A1C4YA28-F1
#
_entry.id   AF-A0A1C4YA28-F1
#
_cell.length_a   1.000
_cell.length_b   1.000
_cell.length_c   1.000
_cell.angle_alpha   90.00
_cell.angle_beta   90.00
_cell.angle_gamma   90.00
#
_symmetry.space_group_name_H-M   'P 1'
#
loop_
_entity.id
_entity.type
_entity.pdbx_description
1 polymer ?
#
loop_
_entity_poly.entity_id
_entity_poly.type
_entity_poly.pdbx_seq_one_letter_code
_entity_poly.pdbx_strand_id
1 'polypeptide(L)'
;MTGRLGALLRRHRAAAGLTQEELADLAGVAVRTVRNLELGRVARPQRRTVQELADRLRLSEPDRSRLLTAARGGGWDDGAGSLPGDLADFAGRAGELRRLAGAAEAAGRAGVSRVVVVSGVPGVGKSSLVVHAAHEQAHRFPGGPLFVDLRGMDDEPTTLAQALDQLLTALGVTAAPPSTDAGLTLWRTLAADRRGLLVLDDARDEAQVRPLLPGGPGWLVLVSSRNALAGLVGADRMPLGVLSDAETRALLAASVGGGRIAVDSQAAAELGRLCGGLPLALRAAVNRLAVRPEWSAQCFVERLRDERRRLDLLRAGDIQVRGAFDRSYRLLDPAVRRTFRLLGAAPLAQYTAPVAAALSGEPVPVAEDRLDRLVDAGLLGVGTAPGRYVLHPLLALFAAERLAGDEATGEREAARCRLAAHLRSRGALAEGADPLS
;
A
#
# COMPACT_ATOMS: atom_id res chain seq x y z
N MET A 1 -25.05 0.02 18.37
CA MET A 1 -25.25 1.06 17.33
C MET A 1 -26.44 2.01 17.52
N THR A 2 -27.30 1.83 18.52
CA THR A 2 -28.44 2.75 18.74
C THR A 2 -28.10 4.00 19.57
N GLY A 3 -26.87 4.10 20.09
CA GLY A 3 -26.50 5.08 21.13
C GLY A 3 -25.83 6.38 20.68
N ARG A 4 -25.39 6.54 19.42
CA ARG A 4 -24.60 7.71 18.99
C ARG A 4 -25.39 9.00 18.95
N LEU A 5 -26.59 8.97 18.37
CA LEU A 5 -27.53 10.09 18.45
C LEU A 5 -27.83 10.44 19.91
N GLY A 6 -28.09 9.41 20.73
CA GLY A 6 -28.42 9.59 22.14
C GLY A 6 -27.28 10.20 22.95
N ALA A 7 -26.04 9.79 22.69
CA ALA A 7 -24.85 10.33 23.35
C ALA A 7 -24.59 11.80 22.94
N LEU A 8 -24.73 12.13 21.65
CA LEU A 8 -24.59 13.51 21.17
C LEU A 8 -25.68 14.42 21.77
N LEU A 9 -26.94 13.98 21.73
CA LEU A 9 -28.06 14.72 22.30
C LEU A 9 -27.86 14.97 23.80
N ARG A 10 -27.48 13.93 24.56
CA ARG A 10 -27.18 14.03 25.99
C ARG A 10 -26.02 14.98 26.28
N ARG A 11 -24.94 14.92 25.50
CA ARG A 11 -23.77 15.78 25.66
C ARG A 11 -24.12 17.24 25.42
N HIS A 12 -24.81 17.55 24.33
CA HIS A 12 -25.20 18.92 24.01
C HIS A 12 -26.25 19.47 24.98
N ARG A 13 -27.20 18.64 25.42
CA ARG A 13 -28.15 19.01 26.47
C ARG A 13 -27.44 19.35 27.79
N ALA A 14 -26.51 18.50 28.23
CA ALA A 14 -25.75 18.72 29.45
C ALA A 14 -24.86 19.97 29.36
N ALA A 15 -24.24 20.22 28.21
CA ALA A 15 -23.45 21.43 27.97
C ALA A 15 -24.32 22.72 27.99
N ALA A 16 -25.59 22.61 27.61
CA ALA A 16 -26.57 23.70 27.70
C ALA A 16 -27.20 23.85 29.10
N GLY A 17 -26.85 22.99 30.06
CA GLY A 17 -27.39 23.03 31.43
C GLY A 17 -28.86 22.59 31.55
N LEU A 18 -29.42 21.95 30.53
CA LEU A 18 -30.84 21.59 30.48
C LEU A 18 -31.11 20.19 31.02
N THR A 19 -32.23 20.00 31.70
CA THR A 19 -32.80 18.69 32.02
C THR A 19 -33.52 18.08 30.79
N GLN A 20 -33.83 16.78 30.84
CA GLN A 20 -34.59 16.13 29.76
C GLN A 20 -36.00 16.73 29.62
N GLU A 21 -36.59 17.20 30.72
CA GLU A 21 -37.91 17.85 30.77
C GLU A 21 -37.85 19.23 30.11
N GLU A 22 -36.90 20.07 30.51
CA GLU A 22 -36.73 21.42 29.93
C GLU A 22 -36.41 21.38 28.43
N LEU A 23 -35.57 20.45 27.97
CA LEU A 23 -35.31 20.30 26.54
C LEU A 23 -36.56 19.84 25.77
N ALA A 24 -37.37 18.96 26.37
CA ALA A 24 -38.58 18.46 25.76
C ALA A 24 -39.63 19.57 25.59
N ASP A 25 -39.80 20.39 26.63
CA ASP A 25 -40.70 21.54 26.63
C ASP A 25 -40.25 22.60 25.61
N LEU A 26 -38.94 22.92 25.56
CA LEU A 26 -38.38 23.87 24.60
C LEU A 26 -38.55 23.42 23.14
N ALA A 27 -38.46 22.11 22.88
CA ALA A 27 -38.59 21.53 21.56
C ALA A 27 -40.03 21.11 21.18
N GLY A 28 -41.00 21.28 22.08
CA GLY A 28 -42.39 20.90 21.83
C GLY A 28 -42.59 19.40 21.62
N VAL A 29 -41.79 18.57 22.30
CA VAL A 29 -41.85 17.10 22.21
C VAL A 29 -42.11 16.50 23.59
N ALA A 30 -42.62 15.26 23.65
CA ALA A 30 -42.80 14.60 24.93
C ALA A 30 -41.44 14.26 25.59
N VAL A 31 -41.35 14.36 26.92
CA VAL A 31 -40.14 13.99 27.70
C VAL A 31 -39.68 12.56 27.41
N ARG A 32 -40.64 11.63 27.24
CA ARG A 32 -40.36 10.24 26.85
C ARG A 32 -39.63 10.14 25.50
N THR A 33 -39.85 11.08 24.58
CA THR A 33 -39.18 11.14 23.28
C THR A 33 -37.71 11.47 23.46
N VAL A 34 -37.38 12.53 24.22
CA VAL A 34 -35.98 12.89 24.54
C VAL A 34 -35.29 11.75 25.26
N ARG A 35 -35.92 11.16 26.28
CA ARG A 35 -35.40 10.00 27.02
C ARG A 35 -35.15 8.79 26.12
N ASN A 36 -36.08 8.45 25.23
CA ASN A 36 -35.92 7.32 24.32
C ASN A 36 -34.84 7.57 23.26
N LEU A 37 -34.62 8.81 22.84
CA LEU A 37 -33.51 9.18 21.95
C LEU A 37 -32.16 9.07 22.66
N GLU A 38 -32.04 9.59 23.89
CA GLU A 38 -30.81 9.51 24.69
C GLU A 38 -30.43 8.07 25.04
N LEU A 39 -31.42 7.21 25.32
CA LEU A 39 -31.20 5.80 25.60
C LEU A 39 -31.04 4.93 24.35
N GLY A 40 -31.12 5.50 23.14
CA GLY A 40 -31.01 4.75 21.90
C GLY A 40 -32.15 3.74 21.68
N ARG A 41 -33.34 4.00 22.20
CA ARG A 41 -34.51 3.12 22.02
C ARG A 41 -35.24 3.35 20.69
N VAL A 42 -34.86 4.41 19.96
CA VAL A 42 -35.43 4.77 18.66
C VAL A 42 -34.37 4.63 17.58
N ALA A 43 -34.48 3.60 16.75
CA ALA A 43 -33.51 3.32 15.69
C ALA A 43 -33.57 4.34 14.53
N ARG A 44 -34.74 4.93 14.25
CA ARG A 44 -34.96 5.92 13.19
C ARG A 44 -35.92 7.02 13.66
N PRO A 45 -35.42 8.10 14.26
CA PRO A 45 -36.26 9.19 14.70
C PRO A 45 -36.74 10.07 13.54
N GLN A 46 -37.89 10.71 13.71
CA GLN A 46 -38.41 11.65 12.74
C GLN A 46 -37.46 12.85 12.58
N ARG A 47 -37.11 13.17 11.34
CA ARG A 47 -36.17 14.24 10.99
C ARG A 47 -36.54 15.59 11.62
N ARG A 48 -37.84 15.93 11.59
CA ARG A 48 -38.37 17.17 12.16
C ARG A 48 -38.08 17.28 13.66
N THR A 49 -38.28 16.19 14.40
CA THR A 49 -38.03 16.14 15.85
C THR A 49 -36.56 16.42 16.19
N VAL A 50 -35.61 15.90 15.41
CA VAL A 50 -34.17 16.14 15.67
C VAL A 50 -33.75 17.54 15.24
N GLN A 51 -34.36 18.10 14.19
CA GLN A 51 -34.13 19.50 13.80
C GLN A 51 -34.58 20.47 14.89
N GLU A 52 -35.79 20.28 15.43
CA GLU A 52 -36.30 21.10 16.54
C GLU A 52 -35.39 21.02 17.77
N LEU A 53 -34.92 19.82 18.13
CA LEU A 53 -33.96 19.65 19.24
C LEU A 53 -32.63 20.38 18.99
N ALA A 54 -32.10 20.31 17.76
CA ALA A 54 -30.85 20.98 17.40
C ALA A 54 -30.98 22.51 17.42
N ASP A 55 -32.10 23.03 16.92
CA ASP A 55 -32.36 24.46 16.83
C ASP A 55 -32.56 25.05 18.24
N ARG A 56 -33.24 24.32 19.15
CA ARG A 56 -33.44 24.75 20.55
C ARG A 56 -32.20 24.66 21.41
N LEU A 57 -31.31 23.70 21.13
CA LEU A 57 -29.99 23.64 21.73
C LEU A 57 -29.02 24.69 21.16
N ARG A 58 -29.44 25.50 20.18
CA ARG A 58 -28.64 26.55 19.53
C ARG A 58 -27.28 26.03 19.05
N LEU A 59 -27.28 24.83 18.47
CA LEU A 59 -26.04 24.18 18.05
C LEU A 59 -25.35 24.97 16.92
N SER A 60 -24.02 24.95 16.94
CA SER A 60 -23.21 25.40 15.82
C SER A 60 -23.55 24.59 14.56
N GLU A 61 -23.39 25.16 13.36
CA GLU A 61 -23.64 24.44 12.10
C GLU A 61 -22.88 23.09 11.99
N PRO A 62 -21.62 22.96 12.45
CA PRO A 62 -20.93 21.68 12.54
C PRO A 62 -21.63 20.67 13.46
N ASP A 63 -22.07 21.07 14.65
CA ASP A 63 -22.69 20.17 15.63
C ASP A 63 -24.13 19.81 15.26
N ARG A 64 -24.86 20.77 14.68
CA ARG A 64 -26.17 20.55 14.07
C ARG A 64 -26.09 19.52 12.95
N SER A 65 -25.10 19.64 12.06
CA SER A 65 -24.86 18.67 10.99
C SER A 65 -24.51 17.28 11.53
N ARG A 66 -23.69 17.18 12.57
CA ARG A 66 -23.37 15.90 13.23
C ARG A 66 -24.60 15.24 13.86
N LEU A 67 -25.42 16.00 14.60
CA LEU A 67 -26.63 15.48 15.24
C LEU A 67 -27.67 15.02 14.21
N LEU A 68 -27.88 15.79 13.15
CA LEU A 68 -28.80 15.43 12.06
C LEU A 68 -28.30 14.24 11.23
N THR A 69 -26.98 14.08 11.08
CA THR A 69 -26.37 12.93 10.41
C THR A 69 -26.52 11.66 11.24
N ALA A 70 -26.32 11.75 12.56
CA ALA A 70 -26.59 10.66 13.49
C ALA A 70 -28.07 10.24 13.49
N ALA A 71 -29.00 11.19 13.32
CA ALA A 71 -30.43 10.92 13.25
C ALA A 71 -30.93 10.31 11.93
N ARG A 72 -30.20 10.50 10.83
CA ARG A 72 -30.52 9.89 9.54
C ARG A 72 -30.24 8.38 9.50
N GLY A 73 -29.58 7.81 10.52
CA GLY A 73 -29.20 6.40 10.54
C GLY A 73 -28.20 6.02 9.43
N GLY A 74 -27.45 6.99 8.92
CA GLY A 74 -26.54 6.83 7.77
C GLY A 74 -25.19 7.54 7.93
N GLY A 75 -24.88 8.06 9.13
CA GLY A 75 -23.51 8.39 9.48
C GLY A 75 -22.81 7.10 9.87
N TRP A 76 -21.80 6.71 9.10
CA TRP A 76 -20.84 5.68 9.49
C TRP A 76 -20.39 6.00 10.91
N ASP A 77 -20.36 5.01 11.81
CA ASP A 77 -19.88 5.25 13.18
C ASP A 77 -18.58 6.07 13.12
N ASP A 78 -18.47 7.15 13.90
CA ASP A 78 -17.26 8.01 14.02
C ASP A 78 -16.09 7.25 14.68
N GLY A 79 -15.96 5.96 14.36
CA GLY A 79 -14.98 5.04 14.92
C GLY A 79 -14.57 3.90 14.00
N ALA A 80 -15.00 3.83 12.73
CA ALA A 80 -14.60 2.71 11.87
C ALA A 80 -14.31 3.11 10.41
N GLY A 81 -13.47 4.13 10.25
CA GLY A 81 -12.56 4.21 9.11
C GLY A 81 -11.14 4.13 9.64
N SER A 82 -10.66 2.95 10.03
CA SER A 82 -9.32 2.79 10.59
C SER A 82 -8.29 2.69 9.45
N LEU A 83 -8.07 3.79 8.73
CA LEU A 83 -6.79 3.88 8.04
C LEU A 83 -5.68 3.69 9.09
N PRO A 84 -4.64 2.91 8.78
CA PRO A 84 -3.41 2.94 9.55
C PRO A 84 -2.91 4.38 9.73
N GLY A 85 -2.16 4.63 10.81
CA GLY A 85 -1.57 5.94 11.04
C GLY A 85 -0.76 6.40 9.83
N ASP A 86 -0.93 7.66 9.44
CA ASP A 86 -0.15 8.22 8.34
C ASP A 86 1.32 8.43 8.74
N LEU A 87 2.20 8.50 7.74
CA LEU A 87 3.62 8.75 7.95
C LEU A 87 3.88 10.26 8.00
N ALA A 88 4.22 10.76 9.18
CA ALA A 88 4.57 12.17 9.38
C ALA A 88 5.77 12.63 8.51
N ASP A 89 6.65 11.69 8.12
CA ASP A 89 7.80 11.90 7.26
C ASP A 89 7.58 11.39 5.82
N PHE A 90 6.33 11.30 5.36
CA PHE A 90 6.05 10.99 3.95
C PHE A 90 6.63 12.10 3.06
N ALA A 91 7.43 11.73 2.07
CA ALA A 91 8.08 12.68 1.16
C ALA A 91 8.29 12.09 -0.24
N GLY A 92 8.28 12.96 -1.24
CA GLY A 92 8.32 12.60 -2.66
C GLY A 92 6.95 12.20 -3.19
N ARG A 93 6.91 11.58 -4.39
CA ARG A 93 5.69 11.03 -5.02
C ARG A 93 4.62 12.04 -5.42
N ALA A 94 4.99 13.30 -5.64
CA ALA A 94 4.05 14.35 -6.02
C ALA A 94 3.37 14.07 -7.38
N GLY A 95 4.01 13.31 -8.28
CA GLY A 95 3.39 12.88 -9.54
C GLY A 95 2.28 11.87 -9.32
N GLU A 96 2.56 10.84 -8.52
CA GLU A 96 1.65 9.76 -8.18
C GLU A 96 0.48 10.26 -7.34
N LEU A 97 0.73 11.11 -6.33
CA LEU A 97 -0.32 11.74 -5.52
C LEU A 97 -1.27 12.59 -6.37
N ARG A 98 -0.76 13.37 -7.33
CA ARG A 98 -1.62 14.11 -8.28
C ARG A 98 -2.49 13.18 -9.13
N ARG A 99 -1.94 12.05 -9.59
CA ARG A 99 -2.72 11.04 -10.34
C ARG A 99 -3.83 10.44 -9.46
N LEU A 100 -3.53 10.10 -8.20
CA LEU A 100 -4.50 9.59 -7.25
C LEU A 100 -5.57 10.63 -6.89
N ALA A 101 -5.19 11.89 -6.71
CA ALA A 101 -6.12 12.99 -6.48
C ALA A 101 -7.06 13.20 -7.68
N GLY A 102 -6.54 13.07 -8.92
CA GLY A 102 -7.36 13.11 -10.14
C GLY A 102 -8.33 11.93 -10.24
N ALA A 103 -7.90 10.72 -9.85
CA ALA A 103 -8.78 9.55 -9.80
C ALA A 103 -9.89 9.72 -8.73
N ALA A 104 -9.54 10.26 -7.56
CA ALA A 104 -10.48 10.57 -6.49
C ALA A 104 -11.51 11.62 -6.92
N GLU A 105 -11.06 12.66 -7.64
CA GLU A 105 -11.92 13.69 -8.18
C GLU A 105 -12.89 13.12 -9.23
N ALA A 106 -12.39 12.29 -10.15
CA ALA A 106 -13.22 11.61 -11.14
C ALA A 106 -14.28 10.73 -10.46
N ALA A 107 -13.91 9.97 -9.42
CA ALA A 107 -14.85 9.17 -8.65
C ALA A 107 -15.92 10.03 -7.95
N GLY A 108 -15.52 11.15 -7.35
CA GLY A 108 -16.43 12.07 -6.66
C GLY A 108 -17.42 12.81 -7.55
N ARG A 109 -16.97 13.28 -8.74
CA ARG A 109 -17.79 14.10 -9.66
C ARG A 109 -18.61 13.27 -10.66
N ALA A 110 -18.04 12.20 -11.22
CA ALA A 110 -18.62 11.53 -12.39
C ALA A 110 -19.59 10.39 -12.03
N GLY A 111 -19.69 10.00 -10.75
CA GLY A 111 -20.45 8.81 -10.39
C GLY A 111 -19.94 7.57 -11.12
N VAL A 112 -18.63 7.44 -11.31
CA VAL A 112 -17.98 6.24 -11.85
C VAL A 112 -17.01 5.74 -10.80
N SER A 113 -16.97 4.43 -10.57
CA SER A 113 -16.01 3.86 -9.64
C SER A 113 -14.65 3.69 -10.30
N ARG A 114 -13.59 4.10 -9.60
CA ARG A 114 -12.21 4.02 -10.07
C ARG A 114 -11.46 3.01 -9.22
N VAL A 115 -10.79 2.08 -9.87
CA VAL A 115 -9.87 1.14 -9.22
C VAL A 115 -8.47 1.52 -9.67
N VAL A 116 -7.58 1.82 -8.73
CA VAL A 116 -6.18 2.13 -9.00
C VAL A 116 -5.30 1.07 -8.35
N VAL A 117 -4.49 0.38 -9.16
CA VAL A 117 -3.54 -0.63 -8.68
C VAL A 117 -2.15 -0.01 -8.65
N VAL A 118 -1.60 0.14 -7.45
CA VAL A 118 -0.23 0.56 -7.19
C VAL A 118 0.65 -0.69 -7.07
N SER A 119 1.51 -0.90 -8.06
CA SER A 119 2.38 -2.08 -8.15
C SER A 119 3.86 -1.73 -8.07
N GLY A 120 4.75 -2.70 -7.84
CA GLY A 120 6.19 -2.47 -7.80
C GLY A 120 6.95 -3.28 -6.75
N VAL A 121 8.26 -3.09 -6.70
CA VAL A 121 9.18 -3.92 -5.90
C VAL A 121 8.93 -3.81 -4.38
N PRO A 122 9.32 -4.83 -3.57
CA PRO A 122 9.18 -4.76 -2.12
C PRO A 122 9.94 -3.56 -1.53
N GLY A 123 9.31 -2.85 -0.60
CA GLY A 123 9.91 -1.70 0.08
C GLY A 123 9.88 -0.38 -0.71
N VAL A 124 9.28 -0.35 -1.91
CA VAL A 124 9.15 0.87 -2.74
C VAL A 124 8.15 1.90 -2.20
N GLY A 125 7.38 1.54 -1.17
CA GLY A 125 6.44 2.44 -0.48
C GLY A 125 4.99 2.39 -0.98
N LYS A 126 4.53 1.28 -1.57
CA LYS A 126 3.16 1.15 -2.10
C LYS A 126 2.08 1.35 -1.03
N SER A 127 2.16 0.57 0.07
CA SER A 127 1.26 0.69 1.23
C SER A 127 1.25 2.10 1.79
N SER A 128 2.43 2.70 1.96
CA SER A 128 2.58 4.09 2.40
C SER A 128 1.90 5.08 1.47
N LEU A 129 2.06 4.92 0.15
CA LEU A 129 1.44 5.80 -0.85
C LEU A 129 -0.10 5.68 -0.84
N VAL A 130 -0.64 4.46 -0.81
CA VAL A 130 -2.10 4.27 -0.83
C VAL A 130 -2.76 4.76 0.46
N VAL A 131 -2.13 4.54 1.62
CA VAL A 131 -2.62 5.02 2.92
C VAL A 131 -2.53 6.55 2.99
N HIS A 132 -1.40 7.14 2.59
CA HIS A 132 -1.23 8.59 2.59
C HIS A 132 -2.23 9.27 1.66
N ALA A 133 -2.38 8.76 0.43
CA ALA A 133 -3.41 9.25 -0.49
C ALA A 133 -4.82 9.08 0.08
N ALA A 134 -5.11 7.97 0.77
CA ALA A 134 -6.41 7.78 1.40
C ALA A 134 -6.69 8.83 2.49
N HIS A 135 -5.69 9.18 3.32
CA HIS A 135 -5.81 10.27 4.30
C HIS A 135 -6.07 11.62 3.62
N GLU A 136 -5.28 11.98 2.60
CA GLU A 136 -5.46 13.24 1.88
C GLU A 136 -6.85 13.33 1.21
N GLN A 137 -7.35 12.23 0.66
CA GLN A 137 -8.60 12.20 -0.11
C GLN A 137 -9.85 11.89 0.74
N ALA A 138 -9.70 11.49 2.01
CA ALA A 138 -10.79 11.07 2.88
C ALA A 138 -11.95 12.09 2.95
N HIS A 139 -11.63 13.39 2.99
CA HIS A 139 -12.60 14.47 3.07
C HIS A 139 -13.60 14.52 1.91
N ARG A 140 -13.28 13.87 0.77
CA ARG A 140 -14.13 13.83 -0.43
C ARG A 140 -15.22 12.76 -0.36
N PHE A 141 -15.09 11.82 0.56
CA PHE A 141 -15.96 10.65 0.68
C PHE A 141 -16.72 10.71 2.01
N PRO A 142 -18.04 11.00 2.01
CA PRO A 142 -18.82 11.19 3.25
C PRO A 142 -18.86 9.99 4.19
N GLY A 143 -18.57 8.78 3.68
CA GLY A 143 -18.44 7.57 4.47
C GLY A 143 -17.09 7.41 5.18
N GLY A 144 -16.10 8.22 4.82
CA GLY A 144 -14.73 7.98 5.24
C GLY A 144 -14.09 6.78 4.53
N PRO A 145 -12.79 6.56 4.80
CA PRO A 145 -12.01 5.50 4.18
C PRO A 145 -12.18 4.16 4.88
N LEU A 146 -12.38 3.09 4.11
CA LEU A 146 -12.27 1.70 4.55
C LEU A 146 -10.86 1.18 4.24
N PHE A 147 -10.32 0.36 5.14
CA PHE A 147 -9.02 -0.27 4.97
C PHE A 147 -9.14 -1.76 5.25
N VAL A 148 -8.57 -2.58 4.36
CA VAL A 148 -8.41 -4.02 4.55
C VAL A 148 -6.97 -4.36 4.18
N ASP A 149 -6.24 -4.94 5.14
CA ASP A 149 -4.96 -5.57 4.89
C ASP A 149 -5.19 -7.00 4.38
N LEU A 150 -4.87 -7.25 3.11
CA LEU A 150 -5.05 -8.55 2.47
C LEU A 150 -3.94 -9.54 2.83
N ARG A 151 -2.83 -9.07 3.42
CA ARG A 151 -1.69 -9.89 3.86
C ARG A 151 -1.25 -10.90 2.80
N GLY A 152 -1.28 -10.49 1.53
CA GLY A 152 -1.01 -11.35 0.39
C GLY A 152 0.41 -11.93 0.38
N MET A 153 1.33 -11.30 1.11
CA MET A 153 2.71 -11.76 1.23
C MET A 153 2.99 -12.61 2.47
N ASP A 154 1.98 -12.84 3.32
CA ASP A 154 2.09 -13.69 4.51
C ASP A 154 1.74 -15.16 4.17
N ASP A 155 2.15 -16.08 5.06
CA ASP A 155 1.83 -17.51 4.94
C ASP A 155 0.31 -17.75 5.04
N GLU A 156 -0.38 -16.93 5.83
CA GLU A 156 -1.83 -16.94 6.03
C GLU A 156 -2.44 -15.62 5.51
N PRO A 157 -2.76 -15.52 4.21
CA PRO A 157 -3.38 -14.33 3.66
C PRO A 157 -4.81 -14.13 4.21
N THR A 158 -5.26 -12.87 4.24
CA THR A 158 -6.63 -12.56 4.67
C THR A 158 -7.63 -13.24 3.74
N THR A 159 -8.48 -14.07 4.33
CA THR A 159 -9.54 -14.78 3.61
C THR A 159 -10.65 -13.82 3.21
N LEU A 160 -11.41 -14.17 2.17
CA LEU A 160 -12.56 -13.38 1.73
C LEU A 160 -13.58 -13.17 2.86
N ALA A 161 -13.82 -14.19 3.68
CA ALA A 161 -14.73 -14.10 4.82
C ALA A 161 -14.25 -13.06 5.86
N GLN A 162 -12.96 -13.06 6.20
CA GLN A 162 -12.37 -12.09 7.12
C GLN A 162 -12.41 -10.67 6.57
N ALA A 163 -12.11 -10.49 5.28
CA ALA A 163 -12.20 -9.18 4.63
C ALA A 163 -13.63 -8.64 4.62
N LEU A 164 -14.62 -9.49 4.33
CA LEU A 164 -16.03 -9.10 4.36
C LEU A 164 -16.50 -8.77 5.77
N ASP A 165 -16.07 -9.55 6.77
CA ASP A 165 -16.40 -9.26 8.17
C ASP A 165 -15.88 -7.88 8.60
N GLN A 166 -14.64 -7.54 8.25
CA GLN A 166 -14.06 -6.20 8.50
C GLN A 166 -14.86 -5.09 7.80
N LEU A 167 -15.17 -5.26 6.50
CA LEU A 167 -15.92 -4.26 5.73
C LEU A 167 -17.33 -4.07 6.27
N LEU A 168 -18.05 -5.15 6.53
CA LEU A 168 -19.42 -5.12 7.01
C LEU A 168 -19.49 -4.56 8.44
N THR A 169 -18.55 -4.93 9.30
CA THR A 169 -18.43 -4.36 10.66
C THR A 169 -18.16 -2.87 10.61
N ALA A 170 -17.26 -2.41 9.72
CA ALA A 170 -16.99 -0.99 9.54
C ALA A 170 -18.21 -0.20 9.02
N LEU A 171 -19.09 -0.85 8.27
CA LEU A 171 -20.38 -0.29 7.82
C LEU A 171 -21.49 -0.38 8.87
N GLY A 172 -21.21 -0.95 10.05
CA GLY A 172 -22.15 -1.08 11.16
C GLY A 172 -23.08 -2.31 11.08
N VAL A 173 -22.68 -3.35 10.37
CA VAL A 173 -23.39 -4.63 10.40
C VAL A 173 -22.98 -5.37 11.66
N THR A 174 -23.93 -5.60 12.57
CA THR A 174 -23.65 -6.23 13.88
C THR A 174 -23.87 -7.74 13.90
N ALA A 175 -24.58 -8.29 12.91
CA ALA A 175 -24.82 -9.71 12.79
C ALA A 175 -23.98 -10.26 11.64
N ALA A 176 -23.10 -11.21 11.95
CA ALA A 176 -22.29 -11.88 10.94
C ALA A 176 -23.19 -12.58 9.92
N PRO A 177 -22.95 -12.42 8.61
CA PRO A 177 -23.65 -13.18 7.58
C PRO A 177 -23.48 -14.69 7.79
N PRO A 178 -24.50 -15.51 7.48
CA PRO A 178 -24.46 -16.96 7.68
C PRO A 178 -23.48 -17.69 6.74
N SER A 179 -23.02 -17.02 5.69
CA SER A 179 -22.05 -17.54 4.73
C SER A 179 -21.29 -16.41 4.03
N THR A 180 -20.16 -16.74 3.40
CA THR A 180 -19.39 -15.80 2.58
C THR A 180 -20.22 -15.21 1.43
N ASP A 181 -21.06 -16.01 0.78
CA ASP A 181 -21.94 -15.56 -0.32
C ASP A 181 -23.02 -14.57 0.16
N ALA A 182 -23.58 -14.83 1.35
CA ALA A 182 -24.50 -13.88 1.99
C ALA A 182 -23.77 -12.58 2.33
N GLY A 183 -22.53 -12.66 2.81
CA GLY A 183 -21.67 -11.50 3.07
C GLY A 183 -21.35 -10.70 1.82
N LEU A 184 -21.01 -11.35 0.71
CA LEU A 184 -20.79 -10.70 -0.60
C LEU A 184 -22.04 -9.99 -1.10
N THR A 185 -23.20 -10.65 -0.99
CA THR A 185 -24.48 -10.08 -1.41
C THR A 185 -24.82 -8.84 -0.59
N LEU A 186 -24.62 -8.91 0.73
CA LEU A 186 -24.81 -7.78 1.63
C LEU A 186 -23.83 -6.65 1.32
N TRP A 187 -22.55 -6.96 1.15
CA TRP A 187 -21.51 -5.99 0.78
C TRP A 187 -21.89 -5.25 -0.50
N ARG A 188 -22.23 -5.97 -1.58
CA ARG A 188 -22.63 -5.37 -2.86
C ARG A 188 -23.85 -4.48 -2.73
N THR A 189 -24.84 -4.92 -1.95
CA THR A 189 -26.07 -4.13 -1.70
C THR A 189 -25.75 -2.84 -0.95
N LEU A 190 -24.95 -2.91 0.11
CA LEU A 190 -24.56 -1.74 0.89
C LEU A 190 -23.66 -0.79 0.09
N ALA A 191 -22.76 -1.33 -0.73
CA ALA A 191 -21.85 -0.54 -1.54
C ALA A 191 -22.54 0.14 -2.73
N ALA A 192 -23.63 -0.44 -3.27
CA ALA A 192 -24.37 0.10 -4.40
C ALA A 192 -24.98 1.48 -4.11
N ASP A 193 -25.52 1.67 -2.90
CA ASP A 193 -26.19 2.91 -2.48
C ASP A 193 -25.24 3.92 -1.82
N ARG A 194 -23.93 3.66 -1.84
CA ARG A 194 -22.93 4.44 -1.11
C ARG A 194 -21.82 4.93 -2.03
N ARG A 195 -21.15 5.98 -1.57
CA ARG A 195 -19.89 6.48 -2.10
C ARG A 195 -18.84 6.36 -1.01
N GLY A 196 -17.64 5.93 -1.36
CA GLY A 196 -16.62 5.62 -0.37
C GLY A 196 -15.22 5.52 -0.96
N LEU A 197 -14.24 5.52 -0.07
CA LEU A 197 -12.85 5.20 -0.39
C LEU A 197 -12.55 3.84 0.23
N LEU A 198 -12.01 2.91 -0.55
CA LEU A 198 -11.62 1.58 -0.10
C LEU A 198 -10.13 1.37 -0.40
N VAL A 199 -9.35 1.04 0.63
CA VAL A 199 -7.95 0.63 0.49
C VAL A 199 -7.86 -0.88 0.69
N LEU A 200 -7.33 -1.57 -0.31
CA LEU A 200 -7.00 -2.99 -0.27
C LEU A 200 -5.47 -3.09 -0.30
N ASP A 201 -4.84 -3.22 0.86
CA ASP A 201 -3.38 -3.24 0.98
C ASP A 201 -2.82 -4.66 0.86
N ASP A 202 -1.63 -4.78 0.29
CA ASP A 202 -0.86 -6.02 0.12
C ASP A 202 -1.63 -7.16 -0.57
N ALA A 203 -2.32 -6.89 -1.68
CA ALA A 203 -3.00 -7.90 -2.50
C ALA A 203 -2.01 -8.87 -3.17
N ARG A 204 -2.27 -10.17 -3.07
CA ARG A 204 -1.53 -11.22 -3.80
C ARG A 204 -1.95 -11.30 -5.27
N ASP A 205 -3.25 -11.39 -5.51
CA ASP A 205 -3.82 -11.69 -6.83
C ASP A 205 -5.23 -11.07 -7.02
N GLU A 206 -5.76 -11.21 -8.23
CA GLU A 206 -7.07 -10.69 -8.59
C GLU A 206 -8.21 -11.40 -7.87
N ALA A 207 -8.01 -12.64 -7.39
CA ALA A 207 -9.04 -13.39 -6.70
C ALA A 207 -9.33 -12.82 -5.30
N GLN A 208 -8.33 -12.25 -4.63
CA GLN A 208 -8.54 -11.51 -3.38
C GLN A 208 -9.28 -10.19 -3.59
N VAL A 209 -8.99 -9.49 -4.68
CA VAL A 209 -9.46 -8.11 -4.92
C VAL A 209 -10.85 -8.07 -5.55
N ARG A 210 -11.06 -8.85 -6.63
CA ARG A 210 -12.26 -8.76 -7.48
C ARG A 210 -13.58 -8.91 -6.72
N PRO A 211 -13.74 -9.83 -5.74
CA PRO A 211 -15.00 -9.97 -5.02
C PRO A 211 -15.33 -8.77 -4.11
N LEU A 212 -14.31 -8.05 -3.65
CA LEU A 212 -14.43 -6.90 -2.75
C LEU A 212 -14.70 -5.58 -3.49
N LEU A 213 -14.57 -5.56 -4.83
CA LEU A 213 -14.82 -4.35 -5.60
C LEU A 213 -16.30 -3.93 -5.51
N PRO A 214 -16.58 -2.66 -5.17
CA PRO A 214 -17.93 -2.14 -5.11
C PRO A 214 -18.51 -2.03 -6.53
N GLY A 215 -19.73 -2.54 -6.72
CA GLY A 215 -20.44 -2.47 -8.02
C GLY A 215 -21.13 -1.13 -8.28
N GLY A 216 -21.34 -0.31 -7.25
CA GLY A 216 -21.99 0.99 -7.34
C GLY A 216 -21.05 2.10 -7.81
N PRO A 217 -21.59 3.23 -8.30
CA PRO A 217 -20.83 4.40 -8.70
C PRO A 217 -20.23 5.18 -7.52
N GLY A 218 -19.15 5.93 -7.77
CA GLY A 218 -18.63 6.90 -6.78
C GLY A 218 -17.73 6.30 -5.70
N TRP A 219 -17.10 5.17 -6.01
CA TRP A 219 -16.03 4.61 -5.18
C TRP A 219 -14.65 4.90 -5.75
N LEU A 220 -13.70 5.22 -4.86
CA LEU A 220 -12.28 5.11 -5.15
C LEU A 220 -11.74 3.87 -4.45
N VAL A 221 -11.25 2.91 -5.22
CA VAL A 221 -10.56 1.73 -4.69
C VAL A 221 -9.07 1.86 -4.97
N LEU A 222 -8.27 1.91 -3.91
CA LEU A 222 -6.81 1.91 -3.98
C LEU A 222 -6.32 0.52 -3.60
N VAL A 223 -5.61 -0.12 -4.52
CA VAL A 223 -5.06 -1.46 -4.32
C VAL A 223 -3.54 -1.37 -4.31
N SER A 224 -2.90 -1.91 -3.29
CA SER A 224 -1.45 -2.06 -3.22
C SER A 224 -1.11 -3.53 -3.49
N SER A 225 -0.21 -3.81 -4.43
CA SER A 225 0.18 -5.19 -4.81
C SER A 225 1.62 -5.26 -5.31
N ARG A 226 2.21 -6.45 -5.35
CA ARG A 226 3.52 -6.67 -5.99
C ARG A 226 3.40 -6.72 -7.52
N ASN A 227 2.41 -7.44 -8.04
CA ASN A 227 2.10 -7.49 -9.47
C ASN A 227 1.14 -6.35 -9.87
N ALA A 228 0.95 -6.19 -11.18
CA ALA A 228 0.05 -5.19 -11.74
C ALA A 228 -1.43 -5.60 -11.76
N LEU A 229 -1.78 -6.79 -11.23
CA LEU A 229 -3.12 -7.38 -11.25
C LEU A 229 -3.76 -7.31 -12.63
N ALA A 230 -3.08 -7.90 -13.62
CA ALA A 230 -3.38 -7.67 -15.02
C ALA A 230 -4.78 -8.15 -15.45
N GLY A 231 -5.38 -9.09 -14.71
CA GLY A 231 -6.73 -9.57 -14.93
C GLY A 231 -7.85 -8.63 -14.42
N LEU A 232 -7.54 -7.55 -13.69
CA LEU A 232 -8.53 -6.56 -13.26
C LEU A 232 -8.84 -5.59 -14.42
N VAL A 233 -9.90 -5.90 -15.15
CA VAL A 233 -10.42 -5.07 -16.26
C VAL A 233 -10.87 -3.71 -15.72
N GLY A 234 -10.49 -2.63 -16.41
CA GLY A 234 -10.89 -1.26 -16.06
C GLY A 234 -10.12 -0.63 -14.91
N ALA A 235 -9.12 -1.30 -14.34
CA ALA A 235 -8.25 -0.73 -13.31
C ALA A 235 -7.14 0.13 -13.92
N ASP A 236 -6.92 1.31 -13.34
CA ASP A 236 -5.79 2.17 -13.65
C ASP A 236 -4.52 1.59 -13.03
N ARG A 237 -3.50 1.32 -13.85
CA ARG A 237 -2.23 0.78 -13.38
C ARG A 237 -1.25 1.89 -13.09
N MET A 238 -0.66 1.82 -11.90
CA MET A 238 0.33 2.77 -11.42
C MET A 238 1.57 1.99 -10.95
N PRO A 239 2.47 1.61 -11.88
CA PRO A 239 3.75 1.02 -11.49
C PRO A 239 4.56 2.08 -10.73
N LEU A 240 4.96 1.74 -9.51
CA LEU A 240 5.73 2.60 -8.62
C LEU A 240 7.22 2.23 -8.73
N GLY A 241 8.01 3.14 -9.29
CA GLY A 241 9.46 3.02 -9.38
C GLY A 241 10.16 3.41 -8.07
N VAL A 242 11.47 3.22 -7.98
CA VAL A 242 12.28 3.77 -6.87
C VAL A 242 12.21 5.31 -6.82
N LEU A 243 12.58 5.91 -5.70
CA LEU A 243 12.65 7.36 -5.59
C LEU A 243 13.76 7.91 -6.49
N SER A 244 13.50 9.04 -7.13
CA SER A 244 14.55 9.85 -7.75
C SER A 244 15.51 10.41 -6.71
N ASP A 245 16.66 10.93 -7.15
CA ASP A 245 17.62 11.57 -6.26
C ASP A 245 17.02 12.76 -5.49
N ALA A 246 16.13 13.52 -6.14
CA ALA A 246 15.47 14.66 -5.51
C ALA A 246 14.50 14.20 -4.41
N GLU A 247 13.69 13.18 -4.69
CA GLU A 247 12.76 12.62 -3.71
C GLU A 247 13.48 11.88 -2.58
N THR A 248 14.59 11.22 -2.88
CA THR A 248 15.46 10.58 -1.89
C THR A 248 15.99 11.61 -0.90
N ARG A 249 16.49 12.76 -1.39
CA ARG A 249 16.92 13.85 -0.51
C ARG A 249 15.76 14.41 0.31
N ALA A 250 14.58 14.55 -0.28
CA ALA A 250 13.38 15.02 0.43
C ALA A 250 13.00 14.08 1.59
N LEU A 251 13.01 12.77 1.35
CA LEU A 251 12.77 11.76 2.39
C LEU A 251 13.83 11.81 3.49
N LEU A 252 15.11 11.84 3.11
CA LEU A 252 16.20 11.93 4.08
C LEU A 252 16.11 13.20 4.94
N ALA A 253 15.64 14.32 4.38
CA ALA A 253 15.44 15.57 5.11
C ALA A 253 14.21 15.53 6.04
N ALA A 254 13.13 14.87 5.63
CA ALA A 254 11.88 14.79 6.40
C ALA A 254 11.94 13.79 7.57
N SER A 255 12.76 12.73 7.47
CA SER A 255 12.82 11.69 8.50
C SER A 255 13.49 12.14 9.80
N VAL A 256 13.16 11.47 10.91
CA VAL A 256 13.72 11.75 12.25
C VAL A 256 15.23 11.53 12.27
N GLY A 257 16.01 12.57 12.61
CA GLY A 257 17.47 12.55 12.50
C GLY A 257 18.01 12.94 11.12
N GLY A 258 17.11 13.21 10.16
CA GLY A 258 17.39 13.66 8.81
C GLY A 258 18.19 14.95 8.72
N GLY A 259 18.03 15.86 9.69
CA GLY A 259 18.84 17.07 9.78
C GLY A 259 20.36 16.81 9.80
N ARG A 260 20.83 15.72 10.42
CA ARG A 260 22.27 15.36 10.41
C ARG A 260 22.75 14.88 9.05
N ILE A 261 21.87 14.21 8.30
CA ILE A 261 22.17 13.68 6.97
C ILE A 261 22.05 14.81 5.94
N ALA A 262 21.07 15.69 6.08
CA ALA A 262 20.84 16.83 5.21
C ALA A 262 21.98 17.87 5.27
N VAL A 263 22.63 18.00 6.43
CA VAL A 263 23.83 18.84 6.58
C VAL A 263 25.03 18.28 5.80
N ASP A 264 25.12 16.96 5.64
CA ASP A 264 26.16 16.29 4.85
C ASP A 264 25.60 15.83 3.50
N SER A 265 25.58 16.76 2.53
CA SER A 265 25.02 16.52 1.20
C SER A 265 25.70 15.36 0.45
N GLN A 266 26.98 15.10 0.72
CA GLN A 266 27.72 14.01 0.08
C GLN A 266 27.32 12.66 0.67
N ALA A 267 27.25 12.55 2.00
CA ALA A 267 26.79 11.32 2.65
C ALA A 267 25.33 11.03 2.31
N ALA A 268 24.47 12.05 2.21
CA ALA A 268 23.07 11.88 1.78
C ALA A 268 22.97 11.29 0.36
N ALA A 269 23.75 11.82 -0.58
CA ALA A 269 23.76 11.34 -1.96
C ALA A 269 24.29 9.89 -2.07
N GLU A 270 25.38 9.57 -1.35
CA GLU A 270 25.93 8.23 -1.35
C GLU A 270 25.01 7.22 -0.65
N LEU A 271 24.34 7.63 0.45
CA LEU A 271 23.33 6.81 1.10
C LEU A 271 22.16 6.50 0.16
N GLY A 272 21.70 7.51 -0.60
CA GLY A 272 20.70 7.34 -1.66
C GLY A 272 21.10 6.29 -2.69
N ARG A 273 22.34 6.37 -3.20
CA ARG A 273 22.90 5.40 -4.14
C ARG A 273 22.99 3.99 -3.56
N LEU A 274 23.54 3.84 -2.36
CA LEU A 274 23.71 2.53 -1.70
C LEU A 274 22.37 1.88 -1.35
N CYS A 275 21.34 2.68 -1.04
CA CYS A 275 19.97 2.22 -0.83
C CYS A 275 19.19 1.99 -2.13
N GLY A 276 19.74 2.40 -3.29
CA GLY A 276 19.08 2.28 -4.60
C GLY A 276 17.80 3.12 -4.74
N GLY A 277 17.64 4.20 -3.96
CA GLY A 277 16.41 4.99 -3.93
C GLY A 277 15.21 4.26 -3.31
N LEU A 278 15.42 3.15 -2.59
CA LEU A 278 14.34 2.38 -1.96
C LEU A 278 13.92 3.00 -0.62
N PRO A 279 12.67 3.49 -0.46
CA PRO A 279 12.20 4.12 0.79
C PRO A 279 12.41 3.26 2.05
N LEU A 280 12.15 1.95 1.96
CA LEU A 280 12.35 1.03 3.09
C LEU A 280 13.82 1.00 3.55
N ALA A 281 14.76 0.99 2.62
CA ALA A 281 16.19 0.98 2.92
C ALA A 281 16.64 2.31 3.52
N LEU A 282 16.16 3.43 2.96
CA LEU A 282 16.44 4.77 3.48
C LEU A 282 15.94 4.94 4.91
N ARG A 283 14.70 4.52 5.20
CA ARG A 283 14.14 4.56 6.55
C ARG A 283 14.91 3.67 7.53
N ALA A 284 15.30 2.47 7.10
CA ALA A 284 16.14 1.60 7.93
C ALA A 284 17.48 2.27 8.27
N ALA A 285 18.11 2.92 7.30
CA ALA A 285 19.36 3.67 7.48
C ALA A 285 19.20 4.88 8.41
N VAL A 286 18.19 5.71 8.18
CA VAL A 286 17.92 6.90 9.01
C VAL A 286 17.62 6.50 10.46
N ASN A 287 16.76 5.51 10.68
CA ASN A 287 16.43 5.03 12.02
C ASN A 287 17.65 4.42 12.73
N ARG A 288 18.54 3.73 11.99
CA ARG A 288 19.80 3.21 12.53
C ARG A 288 20.70 4.33 13.05
N LEU A 289 20.81 5.42 12.28
CA LEU A 289 21.57 6.60 12.65
C LEU A 289 20.91 7.33 13.81
N ALA A 290 19.58 7.42 13.85
CA ALA A 290 18.83 8.10 14.91
C ALA A 290 19.07 7.48 16.29
N VAL A 291 19.17 6.16 16.38
CA VAL A 291 19.45 5.44 17.64
C VAL A 291 20.95 5.34 17.99
N ARG A 292 21.84 5.86 17.14
CA ARG A 292 23.30 5.86 17.33
C ARG A 292 23.90 7.24 17.06
N PRO A 293 23.77 8.18 18.01
CA PRO A 293 24.26 9.54 17.84
C PRO A 293 25.78 9.61 17.62
N GLU A 294 26.54 8.60 18.08
CA GLU A 294 27.98 8.49 17.92
C GLU A 294 28.41 8.13 16.48
N TRP A 295 27.48 7.73 15.61
CA TRP A 295 27.79 7.46 14.20
C TRP A 295 27.51 8.69 13.35
N SER A 296 28.53 9.14 12.62
CA SER A 296 28.34 10.07 11.51
C SER A 296 27.70 9.37 10.32
N ALA A 297 27.00 10.15 9.47
CA ALA A 297 26.43 9.64 8.23
C ALA A 297 27.52 9.02 7.33
N GLN A 298 28.68 9.67 7.25
CA GLN A 298 29.84 9.20 6.48
C GLN A 298 30.40 7.86 6.96
N CYS A 299 30.59 7.68 8.27
CA CYS A 299 31.04 6.40 8.84
C CYS A 299 30.06 5.26 8.54
N PHE A 300 28.76 5.55 8.59
CA PHE A 300 27.74 4.55 8.26
C PHE A 300 27.73 4.21 6.76
N VAL A 301 27.88 5.19 5.89
CA VAL A 301 28.05 5.02 4.45
C VAL A 301 29.24 4.13 4.12
N GLU A 302 30.40 4.34 4.75
CA GLU A 302 31.59 3.50 4.55
C GLU A 302 31.33 2.03 4.89
N ARG A 303 30.55 1.77 5.95
CA ARG A 303 30.15 0.41 6.32
C ARG A 303 29.15 -0.19 5.35
N LEU A 304 28.24 0.62 4.79
CA LEU A 304 27.28 0.17 3.78
C LEU A 304 27.95 -0.15 2.45
N ARG A 305 29.14 0.37 2.15
CA ARG A 305 29.87 -0.01 0.92
C ARG A 305 30.20 -1.50 0.87
N ASP A 306 30.41 -2.14 2.01
CA ASP A 306 30.57 -3.59 2.09
C ASP A 306 29.26 -4.31 1.74
N GLU A 307 29.21 -4.82 0.51
CA GLU A 307 28.05 -5.53 -0.06
C GLU A 307 27.63 -6.76 0.75
N ARG A 308 28.58 -7.44 1.41
CA ARG A 308 28.28 -8.64 2.21
C ARG A 308 27.52 -8.33 3.48
N ARG A 309 27.66 -7.09 3.99
CA ARG A 309 27.06 -6.63 5.24
C ARG A 309 25.94 -5.62 5.02
N ARG A 310 25.78 -5.10 3.80
CA ARG A 310 24.83 -4.02 3.48
C ARG A 310 23.41 -4.38 3.92
N LEU A 311 22.93 -5.58 3.59
CA LEU A 311 21.58 -6.01 3.97
C LEU A 311 21.43 -6.26 5.49
N ASP A 312 22.50 -6.60 6.21
CA ASP A 312 22.50 -6.69 7.68
C ASP A 312 22.39 -5.33 8.36
N LEU A 313 23.01 -4.32 7.74
CA LEU A 313 23.08 -2.95 8.25
C LEU A 313 21.77 -2.18 7.96
N LEU A 314 21.07 -2.49 6.88
CA LEU A 314 19.77 -1.92 6.49
C LEU A 314 18.60 -2.55 7.28
N ARG A 315 18.72 -2.50 8.61
CA ARG A 315 17.73 -2.97 9.57
C ARG A 315 17.65 -2.06 10.80
N ALA A 316 16.45 -1.68 11.18
CA ALA A 316 16.14 -1.01 12.44
C ALA A 316 14.82 -1.56 13.02
N GLY A 317 14.90 -2.38 14.07
CA GLY A 317 13.73 -3.04 14.64
C GLY A 317 13.05 -3.99 13.65
N ASP A 318 11.77 -3.75 13.41
CA ASP A 318 10.87 -4.42 12.46
C ASP A 318 11.07 -3.96 11.00
N ILE A 319 11.70 -2.80 10.79
CA ILE A 319 12.05 -2.29 9.46
C ILE A 319 13.30 -3.02 8.96
N GLN A 320 13.10 -4.01 8.08
CA GLN A 320 14.18 -4.85 7.54
C GLN A 320 14.03 -5.06 6.04
N VAL A 321 15.02 -4.62 5.27
CA VAL A 321 15.03 -4.81 3.81
C VAL A 321 15.06 -6.30 3.45
N ARG A 322 15.94 -7.08 4.09
CA ARG A 322 16.08 -8.52 3.83
C ARG A 322 14.76 -9.27 4.06
N GLY A 323 14.05 -8.97 5.15
CA GLY A 323 12.77 -9.61 5.46
C GLY A 323 11.69 -9.33 4.42
N ALA A 324 11.64 -8.11 3.88
CA ALA A 324 10.68 -7.76 2.82
C ALA A 324 10.94 -8.49 1.49
N PHE A 325 12.21 -8.70 1.14
CA PHE A 325 12.59 -9.49 -0.03
C PHE A 325 12.32 -10.96 0.16
N ASP A 326 12.65 -11.48 1.35
CA ASP A 326 12.48 -12.89 1.70
C ASP A 326 11.02 -13.35 1.60
N ARG A 327 10.05 -12.53 2.05
CA ARG A 327 8.61 -12.83 1.86
C ARG A 327 8.23 -13.02 0.40
N SER A 328 8.74 -12.17 -0.50
CA SER A 328 8.43 -12.28 -1.93
C SER A 328 9.14 -13.48 -2.57
N TYR A 329 10.36 -13.77 -2.13
CA TYR A 329 11.15 -14.90 -2.61
C TYR A 329 10.56 -16.26 -2.22
N ARG A 330 10.00 -16.38 -1.00
CA ARG A 330 9.37 -17.62 -0.51
C ARG A 330 8.08 -17.99 -1.22
N LEU A 331 7.43 -17.07 -1.92
CA LEU A 331 6.23 -17.39 -2.71
C LEU A 331 6.54 -17.90 -4.12
N LEU A 332 7.80 -17.80 -4.55
CA LEU A 332 8.21 -18.29 -5.87
C LEU A 332 8.31 -19.82 -5.90
N ASP A 333 7.97 -20.41 -7.05
CA ASP A 333 8.27 -21.80 -7.37
C ASP A 333 9.79 -22.06 -7.37
N PRO A 334 10.26 -23.29 -7.06
CA PRO A 334 11.68 -23.63 -6.98
C PRO A 334 12.50 -23.24 -8.22
N ALA A 335 11.94 -23.43 -9.42
CA ALA A 335 12.61 -23.10 -10.68
C ALA A 335 12.80 -21.58 -10.88
N VAL A 336 11.82 -20.79 -10.47
CA VAL A 336 11.88 -19.32 -10.54
C VAL A 336 12.86 -18.78 -9.48
N ARG A 337 12.88 -19.37 -8.27
CA ARG A 337 13.89 -19.05 -7.25
C ARG A 337 15.31 -19.30 -7.73
N ARG A 338 15.56 -20.46 -8.36
CA ARG A 338 16.87 -20.78 -8.95
C ARG A 338 17.27 -19.73 -9.96
N THR A 339 16.37 -19.34 -10.87
CA THR A 339 16.65 -18.30 -11.87
C THR A 339 17.02 -16.97 -11.20
N PHE A 340 16.27 -16.54 -10.19
CA PHE A 340 16.59 -15.34 -9.40
C PHE A 340 17.98 -15.40 -8.77
N ARG A 341 18.33 -16.52 -8.13
CA ARG A 341 19.68 -16.73 -7.55
C ARG A 341 20.77 -16.60 -8.61
N LEU A 342 20.56 -17.18 -9.78
CA LEU A 342 21.53 -17.15 -10.89
C LEU A 342 21.70 -15.74 -11.50
N LEU A 343 20.68 -14.89 -11.46
CA LEU A 343 20.86 -13.46 -11.80
C LEU A 343 21.86 -12.78 -10.85
N GLY A 344 21.89 -13.19 -9.58
CA GLY A 344 22.86 -12.75 -8.58
C GLY A 344 24.30 -13.23 -8.82
N ALA A 345 24.51 -14.22 -9.71
CA ALA A 345 25.86 -14.69 -10.05
C ALA A 345 26.66 -13.62 -10.81
N ALA A 346 25.97 -12.84 -11.65
CA ALA A 346 26.50 -11.75 -12.45
C ALA A 346 25.53 -10.56 -12.43
N PRO A 347 25.72 -9.60 -11.50
CA PRO A 347 24.94 -8.36 -11.48
C PRO A 347 25.16 -7.56 -12.77
N LEU A 348 24.09 -7.37 -13.54
CA LEU A 348 24.09 -6.57 -14.77
C LEU A 348 23.16 -5.37 -14.62
N ALA A 349 23.44 -4.30 -15.37
CA ALA A 349 22.54 -3.14 -15.42
C ALA A 349 21.15 -3.51 -15.95
N GLN A 350 21.10 -4.42 -16.93
CA GLN A 350 19.88 -4.96 -17.50
C GLN A 350 20.07 -6.43 -17.90
N TYR A 351 18.98 -7.19 -17.80
CA TYR A 351 18.89 -8.57 -18.23
C TYR A 351 17.96 -8.68 -19.44
N THR A 352 18.17 -9.74 -20.22
CA THR A 352 17.32 -10.16 -21.34
C THR A 352 17.07 -11.65 -21.20
N ALA A 353 16.01 -12.18 -21.85
CA ALA A 353 15.76 -13.61 -21.87
C ALA A 353 16.97 -14.45 -22.33
N PRO A 354 17.72 -14.08 -23.39
CA PRO A 354 18.95 -14.80 -23.77
C PRO A 354 20.05 -14.79 -22.69
N VAL A 355 20.21 -13.68 -21.96
CA VAL A 355 21.19 -13.58 -20.86
C VAL A 355 20.77 -14.47 -19.69
N ALA A 356 19.48 -14.45 -19.32
CA ALA A 356 18.95 -15.31 -18.27
C ALA A 356 19.05 -16.79 -18.64
N ALA A 357 18.76 -17.14 -19.89
CA ALA A 357 18.92 -18.48 -20.45
C ALA A 357 20.37 -18.97 -20.39
N ALA A 358 21.33 -18.11 -20.72
CA ALA A 358 22.76 -18.42 -20.58
C ALA A 358 23.13 -18.66 -19.11
N LEU A 359 22.66 -17.82 -18.20
CA LEU A 359 22.89 -18.00 -16.77
C LEU A 359 22.26 -19.29 -16.23
N SER A 360 21.02 -19.62 -16.61
CA SER A 360 20.29 -20.80 -16.12
C SER A 360 20.66 -22.11 -16.82
N GLY A 361 21.21 -22.04 -18.03
CA GLY A 361 21.43 -23.21 -18.89
C GLY A 361 20.13 -23.74 -19.50
N GLU A 362 19.13 -22.88 -19.69
CA GLU A 362 17.79 -23.27 -20.15
C GLU A 362 17.43 -22.63 -21.49
N PRO A 363 16.41 -23.14 -22.19
CA PRO A 363 15.91 -22.50 -23.41
C PRO A 363 15.42 -21.07 -23.15
N VAL A 364 15.63 -20.19 -24.13
CA VAL A 364 15.23 -18.77 -24.05
C VAL A 364 13.77 -18.57 -23.66
N PRO A 365 12.78 -19.29 -24.24
CA PRO A 365 11.37 -19.12 -23.86
C PRO A 365 11.12 -19.45 -22.39
N VAL A 366 11.78 -20.49 -21.86
CA VAL A 366 11.65 -20.88 -20.45
C VAL A 366 12.27 -19.83 -19.54
N ALA A 367 13.39 -19.22 -19.94
CA ALA A 367 14.00 -18.15 -19.18
C ALA A 367 13.14 -16.88 -19.20
N GLU A 368 12.53 -16.55 -20.33
CA GLU A 368 11.60 -15.42 -20.48
C GLU A 368 10.39 -15.56 -19.55
N ASP A 369 9.69 -16.70 -19.59
CA ASP A 369 8.57 -17.00 -18.69
C ASP A 369 8.94 -16.83 -17.22
N ARG A 370 10.17 -17.21 -16.84
CA ARG A 370 10.65 -17.06 -15.46
C ARG A 370 10.99 -15.64 -15.10
N LEU A 371 11.53 -14.85 -16.03
CA LEU A 371 11.75 -13.42 -15.80
C LEU A 371 10.41 -12.70 -15.61
N ASP A 372 9.40 -13.05 -16.41
CA ASP A 372 8.05 -12.48 -16.27
C ASP A 372 7.43 -12.84 -14.92
N ARG A 373 7.55 -14.09 -14.47
CA ARG A 373 7.14 -14.48 -13.11
C ARG A 373 7.89 -13.73 -12.01
N LEU A 374 9.16 -13.38 -12.22
CA LEU A 374 9.92 -12.54 -11.27
C LEU A 374 9.42 -11.09 -11.27
N VAL A 375 8.99 -10.57 -12.42
CA VAL A 375 8.34 -9.26 -12.53
C VAL A 375 7.01 -9.27 -11.78
N ASP A 376 6.19 -10.30 -11.97
CA ASP A 376 4.92 -10.46 -11.24
C ASP A 376 5.14 -10.58 -9.73
N ALA A 377 6.20 -11.27 -9.29
CA ALA A 377 6.56 -11.32 -7.87
C ALA A 377 7.15 -9.99 -7.33
N GLY A 378 7.38 -8.99 -8.19
CA GLY A 378 8.03 -7.72 -7.83
C GLY A 378 9.51 -7.86 -7.49
N LEU A 379 10.14 -8.99 -7.83
CA LEU A 379 11.57 -9.25 -7.60
C LEU A 379 12.44 -8.85 -8.80
N LEU A 380 11.79 -8.39 -9.87
CA LEU A 380 12.43 -7.87 -11.07
C LEU A 380 11.60 -6.70 -11.60
N GLY A 381 12.27 -5.66 -12.09
CA GLY A 381 11.65 -4.53 -12.76
C GLY A 381 11.64 -4.70 -14.28
N VAL A 382 10.73 -4.01 -14.96
CA VAL A 382 10.75 -3.87 -16.41
C VAL A 382 11.62 -2.67 -16.79
N GLY A 383 12.53 -2.87 -17.74
CA GLY A 383 13.38 -1.82 -18.28
C GLY A 383 12.62 -0.85 -19.19
N THR A 384 13.30 0.18 -19.67
CA THR A 384 12.71 1.20 -20.54
C THR A 384 12.42 0.71 -21.96
N ALA A 385 13.08 -0.37 -22.39
CA ALA A 385 12.87 -0.99 -23.69
C ALA A 385 12.21 -2.37 -23.55
N PRO A 386 11.41 -2.81 -24.54
CA PRO A 386 10.79 -4.13 -24.53
C PRO A 386 11.80 -5.27 -24.35
N GLY A 387 11.43 -6.28 -23.55
CA GLY A 387 12.30 -7.44 -23.27
C GLY A 387 13.58 -7.07 -22.51
N ARG A 388 13.58 -5.94 -21.79
CA ARG A 388 14.63 -5.59 -20.83
C ARG A 388 14.09 -5.68 -19.42
N TYR A 389 14.91 -6.24 -18.55
CA TYR A 389 14.59 -6.42 -17.14
C TYR A 389 15.67 -5.80 -16.27
N VAL A 390 15.29 -5.21 -15.14
CA VAL A 390 16.21 -4.53 -14.23
C VAL A 390 16.11 -5.17 -12.86
N LEU A 391 17.24 -5.66 -12.36
CA LEU A 391 17.34 -6.15 -10.99
C LEU A 391 17.79 -5.00 -10.08
N HIS A 392 16.98 -4.67 -9.08
CA HIS A 392 17.33 -3.61 -8.14
C HIS A 392 18.66 -3.95 -7.42
N PRO A 393 19.58 -3.00 -7.17
CA PRO A 393 20.89 -3.29 -6.58
C PRO A 393 20.81 -4.08 -5.26
N LEU A 394 19.88 -3.74 -4.37
CA LEU A 394 19.69 -4.50 -3.12
C LEU A 394 19.08 -5.90 -3.35
N LEU A 395 18.28 -6.09 -4.41
CA LEU A 395 17.80 -7.42 -4.80
C LEU A 395 18.90 -8.26 -5.43
N ALA A 396 19.85 -7.64 -6.16
CA ALA A 396 21.04 -8.32 -6.67
C ALA A 396 21.93 -8.84 -5.53
N LEU A 397 22.11 -8.05 -4.47
CA LEU A 397 22.79 -8.50 -3.25
C LEU A 397 22.06 -9.67 -2.59
N PHE A 398 20.74 -9.57 -2.45
CA PHE A 398 19.92 -10.64 -1.88
C PHE A 398 19.98 -11.92 -2.71
N ALA A 399 19.92 -11.82 -4.04
CA ALA A 399 20.09 -12.95 -4.96
C ALA A 399 21.46 -13.60 -4.81
N ALA A 400 22.53 -12.81 -4.68
CA ALA A 400 23.88 -13.31 -4.47
C ALA A 400 24.06 -13.98 -3.10
N GLU A 401 23.47 -13.43 -2.03
CA GLU A 401 23.42 -14.08 -0.71
C GLU A 401 22.72 -15.45 -0.81
N ARG A 402 21.58 -15.53 -1.52
CA ARG A 402 20.83 -16.78 -1.69
C ARG A 402 21.53 -17.80 -2.57
N LEU A 403 22.22 -17.35 -3.62
CA LEU A 403 23.06 -18.21 -4.45
C LEU A 403 24.18 -18.86 -3.63
N ALA A 404 24.80 -18.10 -2.72
CA ALA A 404 25.88 -18.63 -1.88
C ALA A 404 25.40 -19.60 -0.79
N GLY A 405 24.16 -19.44 -0.31
CA GLY A 405 23.60 -20.28 0.75
C GLY A 405 22.81 -21.50 0.28
N ASP A 406 22.10 -21.41 -0.85
CA ASP A 406 21.11 -22.41 -1.26
C ASP A 406 21.60 -23.32 -2.42
N GLU A 407 22.63 -22.93 -3.16
CA GLU A 407 23.11 -23.66 -4.34
C GLU A 407 24.46 -24.34 -4.10
N ALA A 408 24.78 -25.32 -4.92
CA ALA A 408 26.04 -26.06 -4.81
C ALA A 408 27.26 -25.16 -4.95
N THR A 409 28.32 -25.48 -4.18
CA THR A 409 29.62 -24.84 -4.29
C THR A 409 30.11 -24.89 -5.75
N GLY A 410 30.31 -23.72 -6.36
CA GLY A 410 30.75 -23.60 -7.75
C GLY A 410 29.66 -23.24 -8.77
N GLU A 411 28.37 -23.29 -8.42
CA GLU A 411 27.28 -22.94 -9.35
C GLU A 411 27.38 -21.48 -9.82
N ARG A 412 27.82 -20.58 -8.93
CA ARG A 412 28.12 -19.18 -9.30
C ARG A 412 29.13 -19.09 -10.44
N GLU A 413 30.21 -19.84 -10.37
CA GLU A 413 31.28 -19.78 -11.36
C GLU A 413 30.85 -20.49 -12.65
N ALA A 414 30.11 -21.61 -12.54
CA ALA A 414 29.51 -22.29 -13.68
C ALA A 414 28.54 -21.37 -14.46
N ALA A 415 27.66 -20.65 -13.76
CA ALA A 415 26.74 -19.69 -14.38
C ALA A 415 27.48 -18.55 -15.09
N ARG A 416 28.53 -18.00 -14.47
CA ARG A 416 29.39 -16.97 -15.08
C ARG A 416 30.13 -17.49 -16.32
N CYS A 417 30.61 -18.74 -16.29
CA CYS A 417 31.23 -19.39 -17.45
C CYS A 417 30.23 -19.54 -18.61
N ARG A 418 29.00 -19.98 -18.34
CA ARG A 418 27.94 -20.08 -19.37
C ARG A 418 27.62 -18.70 -19.98
N LEU A 419 27.47 -17.68 -19.14
CA LEU A 419 27.24 -16.31 -19.60
C LEU A 419 28.41 -15.79 -20.46
N ALA A 420 29.65 -15.99 -20.02
CA ALA A 420 30.83 -15.56 -20.77
C ALA A 420 30.93 -16.26 -22.14
N ALA A 421 30.58 -17.54 -22.22
CA ALA A 421 30.51 -18.27 -23.48
C ALA A 421 29.43 -17.70 -24.42
N HIS A 422 28.26 -17.36 -23.89
CA HIS A 422 27.18 -16.72 -24.67
C HIS A 422 27.57 -15.34 -25.21
N LEU A 423 28.25 -14.51 -24.40
CA LEU A 423 28.70 -13.19 -24.84
C LEU A 423 29.77 -13.30 -25.94
N ARG A 424 30.69 -14.25 -25.83
CA ARG A 424 31.69 -14.51 -26.88
C ARG A 424 31.06 -14.96 -28.18
N SER A 425 30.09 -15.88 -28.15
CA SER A 425 29.44 -16.35 -29.38
C SER A 425 28.64 -15.23 -30.06
N ARG A 426 28.04 -14.30 -29.30
CA ARG A 426 27.39 -13.11 -29.87
C ARG A 426 28.37 -12.06 -30.40
N GLY A 427 29.49 -11.84 -29.71
CA GLY A 427 30.56 -10.95 -30.21
C GLY A 427 31.12 -11.44 -31.55
N ALA A 428 31.37 -12.74 -31.67
CA ALA A 428 31.81 -13.37 -32.92
C ALA A 428 30.76 -13.29 -34.05
N LEU A 429 29.46 -13.36 -33.72
CA LEU A 429 28.38 -13.17 -34.70
C LEU A 429 28.21 -11.69 -35.12
N ALA A 430 28.55 -10.74 -34.25
CA ALA A 430 28.51 -9.31 -34.57
C ALA A 430 29.74 -8.86 -35.39
N GLU A 431 30.90 -9.48 -35.16
CA GLU A 431 32.13 -9.25 -35.96
C GLU A 431 32.13 -10.03 -37.28
N GLY A 432 31.34 -11.11 -37.39
CA GLY A 432 31.11 -11.85 -38.64
C GLY A 432 30.03 -11.26 -39.56
N ALA A 433 29.36 -10.18 -39.14
CA ALA A 433 28.43 -9.43 -39.98
C ALA A 433 29.18 -8.33 -40.74
N ASP A 434 29.95 -8.72 -41.75
CA ASP A 434 30.56 -7.81 -42.73
C ASP A 434 29.44 -7.25 -43.64
N PRO A 435 29.45 -5.96 -44.03
CA PRO A 435 28.34 -5.28 -44.67
C PRO A 435 28.35 -5.50 -46.18
N LEU A 436 28.23 -6.75 -46.65
CA LEU A 436 27.98 -7.06 -48.06
C LEU A 436 27.21 -8.38 -48.20
N SER A 437 25.87 -8.30 -48.13
CA SER A 437 24.94 -9.19 -48.85
C SER A 437 23.55 -8.57 -48.88
#